data_AF-A0A6J7MUT9-F1
#
_entry.id   AF-A0A6J7MUT9-F1
#
_cell.length_a   1.000
_cell.length_b   1.000
_cell.length_c   1.000
_cell.angle_alpha   90.00
_cell.angle_beta   90.00
_cell.angle_gamma   90.00
#
_symmetry.space_group_name_H-M   'P 1'
#
loop_
_entity.id
_entity.type
_entity.pdbx_description
1 polymer ?
#
loop_
_entity_poly.entity_id
_entity_poly.type
_entity_poly.pdbx_seq_one_letter_code
_entity_poly.pdbx_strand_id
1 'polypeptide(L)'
;MAVDKRLADVGNFIRQQRELAQHSIRDLAKLAGVSNPYLSQIERGLRKPSADILQQLARAMQISAESLYERAGILDPSGEPKSSVADAISTDERLTVEQKQTLLSVYRSFIGEDGATSTG
;
A
#
# COMPACT_ATOMS: atom_id res chain seq x y z
N MET A 1 -14.49 4.73 -4.49
CA MET A 1 -14.20 3.70 -5.52
C MET A 1 -12.81 3.09 -5.41
N ALA A 2 -11.70 3.84 -5.31
CA ALA A 2 -10.36 3.23 -5.16
C ALA A 2 -10.07 2.65 -3.76
N VAL A 3 -10.57 3.30 -2.70
CA VAL A 3 -10.37 2.85 -1.30
C VAL A 3 -11.08 1.52 -1.03
N ASP A 4 -12.29 1.35 -1.57
CA ASP A 4 -13.11 0.15 -1.39
C ASP A 4 -12.46 -1.08 -2.06
N LYS A 5 -11.79 -0.87 -3.20
CA LYS A 5 -11.07 -1.92 -3.92
C LYS A 5 -9.88 -2.44 -3.11
N ARG A 6 -9.02 -1.57 -2.58
CA ARG A 6 -7.88 -1.97 -1.73
C ARG A 6 -8.32 -2.72 -0.47
N LEU A 7 -9.45 -2.31 0.10
CA LEU A 7 -10.02 -2.97 1.26
C LEU A 7 -10.51 -4.39 0.94
N ALA A 8 -11.18 -4.57 -0.20
CA ALA A 8 -11.55 -5.88 -0.71
C ALA A 8 -10.31 -6.74 -1.01
N ASP A 9 -9.26 -6.16 -1.59
CA ASP A 9 -8.01 -6.86 -1.92
C ASP A 9 -7.30 -7.39 -0.66
N VAL A 10 -7.24 -6.60 0.42
CA VAL A 10 -6.73 -7.05 1.73
C VAL A 10 -7.59 -8.15 2.33
N GLY A 11 -8.91 -7.97 2.36
CA GLY A 11 -9.83 -8.93 2.93
C GLY A 11 -9.73 -10.29 2.24
N ASN A 12 -9.69 -10.28 0.90
CA ASN A 12 -9.51 -11.47 0.08
C ASN A 12 -8.17 -12.16 0.34
N PHE A 13 -7.09 -11.38 0.48
CA PHE A 13 -5.78 -11.96 0.76
C PHE A 13 -5.71 -12.62 2.14
N ILE A 14 -6.25 -11.98 3.19
CA ILE A 14 -6.34 -12.57 4.54
C ILE A 14 -7.11 -13.89 4.49
N ARG A 15 -8.25 -13.90 3.79
CA ARG A 15 -9.06 -15.11 3.59
C ARG A 15 -8.28 -16.23 2.89
N GLN A 16 -7.55 -15.92 1.82
CA GLN A 16 -6.74 -16.91 1.10
C GLN A 16 -5.63 -17.50 1.98
N GLN A 17 -4.88 -16.66 2.70
CA GLN A 17 -3.82 -17.13 3.60
C GLN A 17 -4.39 -18.02 4.72
N ARG A 18 -5.54 -17.64 5.28
CA ARG A 18 -6.25 -18.46 6.27
C ARG A 18 -6.65 -19.83 5.72
N GLU A 19 -7.22 -19.87 4.51
CA GLU A 19 -7.67 -21.10 3.86
C GLU A 19 -6.49 -22.01 3.47
N LEU A 20 -5.37 -21.43 3.01
CA LEU A 20 -4.12 -22.15 2.75
C LEU A 20 -3.54 -22.80 4.01
N ALA A 21 -3.63 -22.10 5.14
CA ALA A 21 -3.24 -22.62 6.45
C ALA A 21 -4.28 -23.57 7.08
N GLN A 22 -5.37 -23.89 6.36
CA GLN A 22 -6.49 -24.73 6.83
C GLN A 22 -7.10 -24.27 8.16
N HIS A 23 -7.02 -22.97 8.47
CA HIS A 23 -7.62 -22.41 9.66
C HIS A 23 -9.08 -22.02 9.40
N SER A 24 -9.97 -22.38 10.32
CA SER A 24 -11.29 -21.76 10.32
C SER A 24 -11.16 -20.28 10.67
N ILE A 25 -12.18 -19.49 10.34
CA ILE A 25 -12.21 -18.08 10.73
C ILE A 25 -12.21 -17.89 12.25
N ARG A 26 -12.67 -18.90 13.02
CA ARG A 26 -12.59 -18.91 14.48
C ARG A 26 -11.17 -19.16 14.97
N ASP A 27 -10.43 -20.04 14.30
CA ASP A 27 -9.05 -20.34 14.67
C ASP A 27 -8.14 -19.14 14.44
N LEU A 28 -8.22 -18.51 13.25
CA LEU A 28 -7.42 -17.33 12.97
C LEU A 28 -7.78 -16.16 13.90
N ALA A 29 -9.07 -15.94 14.17
CA ALA A 29 -9.50 -14.89 15.11
C ALA A 29 -8.89 -15.11 16.50
N LYS A 30 -8.89 -16.37 16.99
CA LYS A 30 -8.29 -16.73 18.27
C LYS A 30 -6.78 -16.52 18.27
N LEU A 31 -6.07 -16.97 17.23
CA LEU A 31 -4.62 -16.82 17.09
C LEU A 31 -4.19 -15.35 17.01
N ALA A 32 -4.97 -14.53 16.31
CA ALA A 32 -4.71 -13.10 16.15
C ALA A 32 -5.22 -12.24 17.32
N GLY A 33 -5.91 -12.82 18.31
CA GLY A 33 -6.45 -12.05 19.44
C GLY A 33 -7.58 -11.08 19.08
N VAL A 34 -8.29 -11.33 17.97
CA VAL A 34 -9.39 -10.48 17.49
C VAL A 34 -10.74 -11.20 17.58
N SER A 35 -11.84 -10.45 17.56
CA SER A 35 -13.17 -11.07 17.57
C SER A 35 -13.51 -11.69 16.20
N ASN A 36 -14.18 -12.85 16.24
CA ASN A 36 -14.62 -13.55 15.02
C ASN A 36 -15.54 -12.70 14.12
N PRO A 37 -16.54 -11.95 14.65
CA PRO A 37 -17.36 -11.06 13.83
C PRO A 37 -16.54 -9.96 13.13
N TYR A 38 -15.51 -9.42 13.80
CA TYR A 38 -14.66 -8.38 13.23
C TYR A 38 -13.77 -8.92 12.10
N LEU A 39 -13.14 -10.08 12.30
CA LEU A 39 -12.38 -10.74 11.24
C LEU A 39 -13.25 -11.06 10.02
N SER A 40 -14.48 -11.53 10.23
CA SER A 40 -15.45 -11.77 9.15
C SER A 40 -15.81 -10.50 8.37
N GLN A 41 -15.87 -9.35 9.03
CA GLN A 41 -16.11 -8.08 8.34
C GLN A 41 -14.89 -7.63 7.53
N ILE A 42 -13.67 -7.87 8.04
CA ILE A 42 -12.42 -7.57 7.33
C ILE A 42 -12.30 -8.43 6.06
N GLU A 43 -12.49 -9.75 6.16
CA GLU A 43 -12.37 -10.66 5.00
C GLU A 43 -13.36 -10.36 3.88
N ARG A 44 -14.49 -9.73 4.20
CA ARG A 44 -15.52 -9.29 3.23
C ARG A 44 -15.29 -7.86 2.70
N GLY A 45 -14.22 -7.19 3.15
CA GLY A 45 -13.94 -5.80 2.79
C GLY A 45 -14.94 -4.80 3.38
N LEU A 46 -15.69 -5.17 4.43
CA LEU A 46 -16.71 -4.31 5.05
C LEU A 46 -16.13 -3.42 6.16
N ARG A 47 -14.93 -3.74 6.65
CA ARG A 47 -14.26 -2.98 7.71
C ARG A 47 -12.79 -2.82 7.41
N LYS A 48 -12.31 -1.57 7.48
CA LYS A 48 -10.90 -1.24 7.39
C LYS A 48 -10.18 -1.66 8.68
N PRO A 49 -9.22 -2.60 8.62
CA PRO A 49 -8.39 -2.92 9.78
C PRO A 49 -7.40 -1.78 10.06
N SER A 50 -7.03 -1.60 11.33
CA SER A 50 -5.92 -0.72 11.71
C SER A 50 -4.58 -1.41 11.43
N ALA A 51 -3.47 -0.65 11.46
CA ALA A 51 -2.13 -1.21 11.31
C ALA A 51 -1.82 -2.27 12.38
N ASP A 52 -2.23 -2.03 13.63
CA ASP A 52 -2.06 -2.99 14.73
C ASP A 52 -2.81 -4.31 14.47
N ILE A 53 -4.05 -4.24 13.98
CA ILE A 53 -4.83 -5.43 13.61
C ILE A 53 -4.17 -6.19 12.47
N LEU A 54 -3.67 -5.49 11.44
CA LEU A 54 -2.93 -6.12 10.35
C LEU A 54 -1.65 -6.80 10.87
N GLN A 55 -0.95 -6.19 11.83
CA GLN A 55 0.24 -6.79 12.44
C GLN A 55 -0.10 -8.06 13.23
N GLN A 56 -1.18 -8.05 14.01
CA GLN A 56 -1.65 -9.23 14.75
C GLN A 56 -2.04 -10.37 13.80
N LEU A 57 -2.75 -10.06 12.71
CA LEU A 57 -3.13 -11.04 11.69
C LEU A 57 -1.89 -11.59 10.96
N ALA A 58 -0.93 -10.75 10.60
CA ALA A 58 0.33 -11.18 9.97
C ALA A 58 1.10 -12.16 10.87
N ARG A 59 1.22 -11.85 12.17
CA ARG A 59 1.86 -12.75 13.15
C ARG A 59 1.12 -14.08 13.27
N ALA A 60 -0.21 -14.05 13.34
CA ALA A 60 -1.03 -15.27 13.44
C ALA A 60 -0.93 -16.16 12.20
N MET A 61 -0.78 -15.56 11.00
CA MET A 61 -0.59 -16.27 9.73
C MET A 61 0.88 -16.57 9.42
N GLN A 62 1.83 -16.12 10.26
CA GLN A 62 3.28 -16.27 10.06
C GLN A 62 3.79 -15.67 8.74
N ILE A 63 3.26 -14.52 8.34
CA ILE A 63 3.69 -13.76 7.14
C ILE A 63 4.22 -12.37 7.51
N SER A 64 4.87 -11.69 6.56
CA SER A 64 5.27 -10.29 6.76
C SER A 64 4.05 -9.37 6.87
N ALA A 65 4.09 -8.47 7.86
CA ALA A 65 3.08 -7.41 7.99
C ALA A 65 3.13 -6.40 6.84
N GLU A 66 4.31 -6.21 6.21
CA GLU A 66 4.49 -5.32 5.05
C GLU A 66 3.58 -5.75 3.90
N SER A 67 3.48 -7.06 3.62
CA SER A 67 2.62 -7.58 2.56
C SER A 67 1.14 -7.24 2.79
N LEU A 68 0.70 -7.12 4.05
CA LEU A 68 -0.65 -6.67 4.38
C LEU A 68 -0.77 -5.14 4.28
N TYR A 69 0.27 -4.39 4.69
CA TYR A 69 0.28 -2.95 4.59
C TYR A 69 0.27 -2.45 3.14
N GLU A 70 1.01 -3.10 2.24
CA GLU A 70 1.02 -2.79 0.80
C GLU A 70 -0.37 -2.96 0.21
N ARG A 71 -0.99 -4.11 0.46
CA ARG A 71 -2.35 -4.40 -0.01
C ARG A 71 -3.37 -3.43 0.58
N ALA A 72 -3.18 -3.03 1.84
CA ALA A 72 -4.04 -2.05 2.51
C ALA A 72 -3.81 -0.61 1.99
N GLY A 73 -2.75 -0.38 1.21
CA GLY A 73 -2.29 0.95 0.82
C GLY A 73 -1.81 1.79 2.01
N ILE A 74 -1.39 1.14 3.11
CA ILE A 74 -0.72 1.76 4.26
C ILE A 74 0.78 1.93 3.97
N LEU A 75 1.37 0.96 3.27
CA LEU A 75 2.72 1.02 2.77
C LEU A 75 2.64 1.19 1.26
N ASP A 76 3.22 2.24 0.71
CA ASP A 76 3.45 2.29 -0.74
C ASP A 76 4.65 1.36 -1.00
N PRO A 77 4.58 0.40 -1.94
CA PRO A 77 5.64 -0.59 -2.22
C PRO A 77 6.94 0.06 -2.74
N SER A 78 7.00 1.39 -2.76
CA SER A 78 8.18 2.16 -3.14
C SER A 78 9.21 2.24 -2.01
N GLY A 79 8.82 2.11 -0.72
CA GLY A 79 9.72 2.03 0.44
C GLY A 79 10.64 3.22 0.72
N GLU A 80 11.07 3.94 -0.30
CA GLU A 80 11.72 5.23 -0.22
C GLU A 80 10.64 6.31 -0.06
N PRO A 81 10.90 7.41 0.67
CA PRO A 81 10.24 8.64 0.28
C PRO A 81 10.47 8.75 -1.22
N LYS A 82 9.41 8.90 -2.03
CA LYS A 82 9.60 9.35 -3.40
C LYS A 82 10.17 10.76 -3.28
N SER A 83 11.48 10.85 -3.06
CA SER A 83 12.32 11.89 -3.61
C SER A 83 11.87 11.90 -5.05
N SER A 84 11.04 12.90 -5.37
CA SER A 84 10.49 13.01 -6.70
C SER A 84 11.64 12.91 -7.70
N VAL A 85 11.39 12.54 -8.95
CA VAL A 85 12.48 12.60 -9.96
C VAL A 85 13.15 13.99 -9.92
N ALA A 86 12.38 15.04 -9.61
CA ALA A 86 12.89 16.36 -9.33
C ALA A 86 13.83 16.44 -8.09
N ASP A 87 13.47 15.84 -6.96
CA ASP A 87 14.34 15.80 -5.78
C ASP A 87 15.62 15.02 -6.05
N ALA A 88 15.55 13.86 -6.73
CA ALA A 88 16.72 13.07 -7.12
C ALA A 88 17.67 13.85 -8.04
N ILE A 89 17.14 14.60 -9.01
CA ILE A 89 17.93 15.52 -9.85
C ILE A 89 18.56 16.62 -8.99
N SER A 90 17.81 17.18 -8.03
CA SER A 90 18.29 18.27 -7.18
C SER A 90 19.45 17.86 -6.25
N THR A 91 19.47 16.61 -5.78
CA THR A 91 20.46 16.09 -4.84
C THR A 91 21.66 15.39 -5.50
N ASP A 92 21.66 15.16 -6.81
CA ASP A 92 22.77 14.46 -7.50
C ASP A 92 24.05 15.32 -7.49
N GLU A 93 25.10 14.83 -6.82
CA GLU A 93 26.38 15.54 -6.67
C GLU A 93 27.21 15.56 -7.97
N ARG A 94 26.88 14.71 -8.95
CA ARG A 94 27.55 14.66 -10.26
C ARG A 94 27.08 15.77 -11.20
N LEU A 95 26.00 16.46 -10.85
CA LEU A 95 25.40 17.51 -11.67
C LEU A 95 25.77 18.90 -11.16
N THR A 96 26.17 19.76 -12.08
CA THR A 96 26.28 21.21 -11.84
C THR A 96 24.89 21.83 -11.62
N VAL A 97 24.85 23.02 -11.01
CA VAL A 97 23.61 23.77 -10.78
C VAL A 97 22.84 24.00 -12.08
N GLU A 98 23.53 24.33 -13.18
CA GLU A 98 22.92 24.56 -14.49
C GLU A 98 22.33 23.28 -15.12
N GLN A 99 23.03 22.16 -14.97
CA GLN A 99 22.53 20.85 -15.44
C GLN A 99 21.29 20.41 -14.66
N LYS A 100 21.25 20.65 -13.34
CA LYS A 100 20.07 20.39 -12.51
C LYS A 100 18.87 21.21 -12.98
N GLN A 101 19.06 22.51 -13.22
CA GLN A 101 18.00 23.40 -13.70
C GLN A 101 17.46 22.96 -15.07
N THR A 102 18.35 22.59 -15.99
CA THR A 102 17.96 22.09 -17.33
C THR A 102 17.12 20.82 -17.23
N LEU A 103 17.59 19.83 -16.49
CA LEU A 103 16.89 18.56 -16.30
C LEU A 103 15.54 18.74 -15.62
N LEU A 104 15.46 19.60 -14.60
CA LEU A 104 14.20 19.93 -13.94
C LEU A 104 13.21 20.63 -14.87
N SER A 105 13.68 21.52 -15.75
CA SER A 105 12.83 22.19 -16.74
C SER A 105 12.22 21.20 -17.73
N VAL A 106 13.05 20.30 -18.29
CA VAL A 106 12.59 19.27 -19.24
C VAL A 106 11.65 18.27 -18.56
N TYR A 107 11.98 17.85 -17.33
CA TYR A 107 11.10 16.98 -16.56
C TYR A 107 9.73 17.62 -16.31
N ARG A 108 9.72 18.90 -15.94
CA ARG A 108 8.48 19.67 -15.69
C ARG A 108 7.65 19.88 -16.96
N SER A 109 8.26 20.04 -18.13
CA SER A 109 7.49 20.18 -19.38
C SER A 109 6.74 18.90 -19.72
N PHE A 110 7.33 17.73 -19.52
CA PHE A 110 6.65 16.46 -19.80
C PHE A 110 5.49 16.15 -18.86
N ILE A 111 5.62 16.48 -17.58
CA ILE A 111 4.54 16.25 -16.60
C ILE A 111 3.46 17.34 -16.60
N GLY A 112 3.78 18.53 -17.12
CA GLY A 112 2.86 19.68 -17.19
C GLY A 112 1.91 19.67 -18.39
N GLU A 113 2.28 18.98 -19.48
CA GLU A 113 1.45 18.86 -20.68
C GLU A 113 0.42 17.71 -20.58
N ASP A 114 0.72 16.64 -19.83
CA ASP A 114 -0.18 15.50 -19.62
C ASP A 114 -1.44 15.82 -18.77
N GLY A 115 -1.51 17.02 -18.15
CA GLY A 115 -2.62 17.45 -17.31
C GLY A 115 -3.60 18.46 -17.93
N ALA A 116 -3.34 18.95 -19.16
CA ALA A 116 -4.07 20.06 -19.76
C ALA A 116 -4.74 19.73 -21.11
N THR A 117 -5.07 18.45 -21.36
CA THR A 117 -5.87 18.04 -22.52
C THR A 117 -7.05 17.14 -22.14
N SER A 118 -7.92 17.62 -21.23
CA SER A 118 -9.32 17.20 -21.24
C SER A 118 -10.23 18.24 -20.61
N THR A 119 -10.62 19.28 -21.35
CA THR A 119 -11.98 19.85 -21.23
C THR A 119 -12.30 20.52 -22.56
N GLY A 120 -13.29 19.97 -23.26
CA GLY A 120 -13.95 20.63 -24.39
C GLY A 120 -14.94 21.69 -23.95
#